data_AF-A0A1Y1T1M8-F1
#
_entry.id   AF-A0A1Y1T1M8-F1
#
_cell.length_a   1.000
_cell.length_b   1.000
_cell.length_c   1.000
_cell.angle_alpha   90.00
_cell.angle_beta   90.00
_cell.angle_gamma   90.00
#
_symmetry.space_group_name_H-M   'P 1'
#
loop_
_entity.id
_entity.type
_entity.pdbx_description
1 polymer ?
#
loop_
_entity_poly.entity_id
_entity_poly.type
_entity_poly.pdbx_seq_one_letter_code
_entity_poly.pdbx_strand_id
1 'polypeptide(L)' 'VDKKLTSKIQKACDFMDIKLLDHLIINSEGNYLSFADEGIL' A
#
# COMPACT_ATOMS: atom_id res chain seq x y z
N VAL A 1 -9.45 -4.94 -5.54
CA VAL A 1 -9.67 -5.51 -4.19
C VAL A 1 -8.63 -4.97 -3.22
N ASP A 2 -7.42 -4.72 -3.73
CA ASP A 2 -6.22 -4.23 -3.06
C ASP A 2 -6.46 -2.93 -2.30
N LYS A 3 -7.10 -1.92 -2.90
CA LYS A 3 -7.44 -0.66 -2.22
C LYS A 3 -8.19 -0.86 -0.89
N LYS A 4 -9.10 -1.83 -0.82
CA LYS A 4 -9.84 -2.13 0.42
C LYS A 4 -8.94 -2.77 1.48
N LEU A 5 -8.00 -3.61 1.07
CA LEU A 5 -7.02 -4.21 1.96
C LEU A 5 -6.02 -3.16 2.45
N THR A 6 -5.46 -2.35 1.55
CA THR A 6 -4.57 -1.23 1.87
C THR A 6 -5.20 -0.31 2.92
N SER A 7 -6.48 0.07 2.73
CA SER A 7 -7.20 0.91 3.70
C SER A 7 -7.36 0.26 5.08
N LYS A 8 -7.54 -1.06 5.16
CA LYS A 8 -7.62 -1.77 6.45
C LYS A 8 -6.26 -1.80 7.15
N ILE A 9 -5.18 -2.04 6.39
CA ILE A 9 -3.82 -2.06 6.93
C ILE A 9 -3.41 -0.65 7.36
N GLN A 10 -3.67 0.39 6.55
CA GLN A 10 -3.44 1.79 6.90
C GLN A 10 -4.04 2.12 8.27
N LYS A 11 -5.33 1.81 8.48
CA LYS A 11 -6.00 2.06 9.77
C LYS A 11 -5.36 1.31 10.94
N ALA A 12 -4.86 0.10 10.71
CA ALA A 12 -4.18 -0.67 11.75
C ALA A 12 -2.79 -0.09 12.06
N CYS A 13 -2.06 0.35 11.03
CA CYS A 13 -0.79 1.06 11.15
C CYS A 13 -0.96 2.37 11.92
N ASP A 14 -1.95 3.19 11.56
CA ASP A 14 -2.29 4.44 12.25
C ASP A 14 -2.64 4.21 13.73
N PHE A 15 -3.37 3.13 14.05
CA PHE A 15 -3.68 2.75 15.43
C PHE A 15 -2.44 2.36 16.26
N MET A 16 -1.41 1.83 15.60
CA MET A 16 -0.17 1.36 16.22
C MET A 16 0.95 2.41 16.20
N ASP A 17 0.67 3.64 15.78
CA ASP A 17 1.67 4.68 15.53
C ASP A 17 2.80 4.25 14.57
N ILE A 18 2.47 3.37 13.61
CA ILE A 18 3.37 2.91 12.55
C ILE A 18 2.92 3.54 11.23
N LYS A 19 3.84 4.09 10.43
CA LYS A 19 3.51 4.64 9.12
C LYS A 19 3.55 3.57 8.03
N LEU A 20 2.44 3.37 7.31
CA LEU A 20 2.45 2.64 6.04
C LEU A 20 3.03 3.55 4.96
N LEU A 21 4.19 3.18 4.42
CA LEU A 21 4.91 4.01 3.45
C LEU A 21 4.42 3.78 2.02
N ASP A 22 4.13 2.53 1.65
CA ASP A 22 3.68 2.19 0.30
C ASP A 22 3.00 0.81 0.27
N HIS A 23 2.22 0.57 -0.79
CA HIS A 23 1.78 -0.76 -1.21
C HIS A 23 2.33 -1.02 -2.62
N LEU A 24 3.36 -1.86 -2.71
CA LEU A 24 3.96 -2.27 -3.97
C LEU A 24 3.29 -3.53 -4.52
N ILE A 25 2.78 -3.46 -5.74
CA ILE A 25 2.35 -4.63 -6.51
C ILE A 25 3.45 -4.96 -7.50
N ILE A 26 4.05 -6.14 -7.40
CA ILE A 26 5.18 -6.58 -8.22
C ILE A 26 4.77 -7.74 -9.14
N ASN A 27 5.40 -7.85 -10.30
CA ASN A 27 5.22 -8.99 -11.21
C ASN A 27 6.53 -9.75 -11.45
N SER A 28 6.44 -10.90 -12.12
CA SER A 28 7.59 -11.76 -12.43
C SER A 28 8.59 -11.17 -13.43
N GLU A 29 8.22 -10.09 -14.12
CA GLU A 29 9.05 -9.40 -15.12
C GLU A 29 9.90 -8.29 -14.49
N GLY A 30 9.78 -8.08 -13.17
CA GLY A 30 10.52 -7.05 -12.44
C GLY A 30 9.86 -5.67 -12.47
N ASN A 31 8.64 -5.56 -13.01
CA ASN A 31 7.87 -4.33 -12.96
C ASN A 31 7.14 -4.20 -11.62
N TYR A 32 6.90 -2.96 -11.20
CA TYR A 32 6.11 -2.67 -10.00
C TYR A 32 5.13 -1.51 -10.22
N LEU A 33 4.06 -1.51 -9.42
CA LEU A 33 3.14 -0.40 -9.25
C LEU A 33 3.20 0.05 -7.79
N SER A 34 3.53 1.32 -7.57
CA SER A 34 3.51 1.96 -6.25
C SER A 34 2.17 2.65 -6.03
N PHE A 35 1.51 2.38 -4.91
CA PHE A 35 0.27 3.09 -4.58
C PHE A 35 0.54 4.52 -4.11
N ALA A 36 1.69 4.77 -3.50
CA ALA A 36 2.12 6.10 -3.11
C ALA A 36 2.40 6.98 -4.34
N ASP A 37 3.14 6.49 -5.32
CA ASP A 37 3.49 7.24 -6.54
C ASP A 37 2.25 7.54 -7.40
N GLU A 38 1.27 6.63 -7.40
CA GLU A 38 0.01 6.77 -8.14
C GLU A 38 -1.04 7.62 -7.39
N GLY A 39 -0.73 8.12 -6.19
CA GLY A 39 -1.66 8.93 -5.38
C GLY A 39 -2.90 8.15 -4.90
N ILE A 40 -2.77 6.83 -4.77
CA ILE A 40 -3.83 5.93 -4.29
C ILE A 40 -3.80 5.80 -2.76
N LEU A 41 -2.60 5.93 -2.16
CA LEU A 41 -2.35 5.84 -0.72
C LEU A 41 -2.66 7.17 -0.02
#